data_AF-A0A962AWQ1-F1
#
_entry.id   AF-A0A962AWQ1-F1
#
_cell.length_a   1.000
_cell.length_b   1.000
_cell.length_c   1.000
_cell.angle_alpha   90.00
_cell.angle_beta   90.00
_cell.angle_gamma   90.00
#
_symmetry.space_group_name_H-M   'P 1'
#
loop_
_entity.id
_entity.type
_entity.pdbx_description
1 polymer ?
#
loop_
_entity_poly.entity_id
_entity_poly.type
_entity_poly.pdbx_seq_one_letter_code
_entity_poly.pdbx_strand_id
1 'polypeptide(L)'
;MDADHARIESAIRQAAVADDADLPALHGEIVSELASHFAREEELMRAHDFPGLHCHFAQHRLLLEQARRTGAMSPSALRRHIGVYVAQLVESHVLTLDQVTAAFIRGEFGAERFEGLRLPPEAPAT
;
A
#
# COMPACT_ATOMS: atom_id res chain seq x y z
N MET A 1 -5.36 2.50 -9.70
CA MET A 1 -5.22 1.29 -8.87
C MET A 1 -4.57 0.17 -9.68
N ASP A 2 -5.27 -0.56 -10.57
CA ASP A 2 -4.65 -1.67 -11.34
C ASP A 2 -3.38 -1.29 -12.12
N ALA A 3 -3.41 -0.16 -12.82
CA ALA A 3 -2.24 0.34 -13.55
C ALA A 3 -1.09 0.74 -12.62
N ASP A 4 -1.39 1.17 -11.39
CA ASP A 4 -0.38 1.48 -10.38
C ASP A 4 0.25 0.19 -9.85
N HIS A 5 -0.58 -0.81 -9.51
CA HIS A 5 -0.14 -2.11 -9.05
C HIS A 5 0.75 -2.82 -10.08
N ALA A 6 0.36 -2.79 -11.35
CA ALA A 6 1.16 -3.37 -12.43
C ALA A 6 2.53 -2.68 -12.59
N ARG A 7 2.62 -1.36 -12.42
CA ARG A 7 3.89 -0.63 -12.44
C ARG A 7 4.78 -1.03 -11.26
N ILE A 8 4.22 -1.09 -10.05
CA ILE A 8 4.94 -1.50 -8.84
C ILE A 8 5.43 -2.94 -8.95
N GLU A 9 4.58 -3.87 -9.39
CA GLU A 9 4.94 -5.27 -9.60
C GLU A 9 6.07 -5.41 -10.63
N SER A 10 5.98 -4.66 -11.73
CA SER A 10 7.04 -4.65 -12.76
C SER A 10 8.38 -4.18 -12.18
N ALA A 11 8.39 -3.09 -11.43
CA ALA A 11 9.60 -2.57 -10.80
C ALA A 11 10.18 -3.55 -9.76
N ILE A 12 9.34 -4.18 -8.93
CA ILE A 12 9.78 -5.21 -7.98
C ILE A 12 10.40 -6.41 -8.71
N ARG A 13 9.79 -6.85 -9.82
CA ARG A 13 10.29 -7.96 -10.63
C ARG A 13 11.66 -7.66 -11.25
N GLN A 14 11.92 -6.40 -11.63
CA GLN A 14 13.22 -6.00 -12.16
C GLN A 14 14.36 -6.23 -11.15
N ALA A 15 14.07 -6.22 -9.85
CA ALA A 15 15.09 -6.52 -8.85
C ALA A 15 15.62 -7.95 -8.92
N ALA A 16 14.99 -8.89 -9.64
CA ALA A 16 15.55 -10.21 -9.86
C ALA A 16 16.74 -10.21 -10.83
N VAL A 17 16.82 -9.21 -11.73
CA VAL A 17 17.76 -9.18 -12.86
C VAL A 17 18.60 -7.91 -12.95
N ALA A 18 18.27 -6.85 -12.20
CA ALA A 18 19.05 -5.62 -12.16
C ALA A 18 20.46 -5.88 -11.64
N ASP A 19 21.45 -5.10 -12.09
CA ASP A 19 22.79 -5.17 -11.53
C ASP A 19 22.81 -4.71 -10.07
N ASP A 20 23.74 -5.26 -9.28
CA ASP A 20 23.87 -4.93 -7.85
C ASP A 20 24.08 -3.43 -7.60
N ALA A 21 24.74 -2.74 -8.54
CA ALA A 21 24.98 -1.29 -8.48
C ALA A 21 23.70 -0.45 -8.69
N ASP A 22 22.70 -1.00 -9.39
CA ASP A 22 21.45 -0.30 -9.72
C ASP A 22 20.35 -0.55 -8.68
N LEU A 23 20.48 -1.57 -7.83
CA LEU A 23 19.50 -1.91 -6.81
C LEU A 23 19.10 -0.74 -5.89
N PRO A 24 20.00 0.15 -5.44
CA PRO A 24 19.59 1.30 -4.62
C PRO A 24 18.71 2.30 -5.38
N ALA A 25 18.99 2.54 -6.66
CA ALA A 25 18.17 3.42 -7.49
C ALA A 25 16.80 2.80 -7.74
N LEU A 26 16.76 1.53 -8.13
CA LEU A 26 15.52 0.76 -8.31
C LEU A 26 14.67 0.71 -7.03
N HIS A 27 15.31 0.52 -5.86
CA HIS A 27 14.62 0.58 -4.57
C HIS A 27 13.97 1.95 -4.33
N GLY A 28 14.68 3.03 -4.63
CA GLY A 28 14.16 4.40 -4.55
C GLY A 28 12.96 4.62 -5.46
N GLU A 29 13.01 4.10 -6.70
CA GLU A 29 11.90 4.14 -7.65
C GLU A 29 10.67 3.40 -7.12
N ILE A 30 10.83 2.19 -6.60
CA ILE A 30 9.74 1.40 -6.02
C ILE A 30 9.07 2.16 -4.85
N VAL A 31 9.86 2.74 -3.95
CA VAL A 31 9.34 3.53 -2.83
C VAL A 31 8.60 4.78 -3.32
N SER A 32 9.09 5.42 -4.37
CA SER A 32 8.45 6.59 -4.98
C SER A 32 7.12 6.23 -5.66
N GLU A 33 7.08 5.11 -6.38
CA GLU A 33 5.85 4.61 -7.01
C GLU A 33 4.81 4.20 -5.97
N LEU A 34 5.21 3.53 -4.88
CA LEU A 34 4.33 3.22 -3.76
C LEU A 34 3.72 4.47 -3.13
N ALA A 35 4.55 5.48 -2.84
CA ALA A 35 4.06 6.72 -2.24
C ALA A 35 3.08 7.45 -3.17
N SER A 36 3.38 7.45 -4.48
CA SER A 36 2.53 8.08 -5.49
C SER A 36 1.20 7.34 -5.67
N HIS A 37 1.22 6.01 -5.63
CA HIS A 37 0.03 5.17 -5.67
C HIS A 37 -0.88 5.42 -4.46
N PHE A 38 -0.32 5.39 -3.25
CA PHE A 38 -1.07 5.63 -2.02
C PHE A 38 -1.71 7.02 -2.00
N ALA A 39 -1.00 8.05 -2.44
CA ALA A 39 -1.58 9.40 -2.54
C ALA A 39 -2.79 9.46 -3.49
N ARG A 40 -2.74 8.78 -4.64
CA ARG A 40 -3.87 8.71 -5.59
C ARG A 40 -5.04 7.92 -5.03
N GLU A 41 -4.78 6.80 -4.36
CA GLU A 41 -5.83 5.98 -3.75
C GLU A 41 -6.51 6.71 -2.60
N GLU A 42 -5.75 7.40 -1.74
CA GLU A 42 -6.32 8.21 -0.67
C GLU A 42 -7.22 9.32 -1.19
N GLU A 43 -6.85 9.96 -2.29
CA GLU A 43 -7.71 10.95 -2.93
C GLU A 43 -9.00 10.33 -3.46
N LEU A 44 -8.89 9.16 -4.08
CA LEU A 44 -10.04 8.40 -4.55
C LEU A 44 -10.96 7.98 -3.38
N MET A 45 -10.39 7.51 -2.27
CA MET A 45 -11.14 7.16 -1.06
C MET A 45 -11.88 8.36 -0.48
N ARG A 46 -11.24 9.55 -0.44
CA ARG A 46 -11.89 10.80 0.00
C ARG A 46 -13.04 11.19 -0.92
N ALA A 47 -12.84 11.12 -2.23
CA ALA A 47 -13.86 11.47 -3.21
C ALA A 47 -15.12 10.59 -3.15
N HIS A 48 -15.00 9.39 -2.58
CA HIS A 48 -16.10 8.42 -2.44
C HIS A 48 -16.58 8.25 -0.99
N ASP A 49 -16.13 9.07 -0.04
CA ASP A 49 -16.47 8.96 1.39
C ASP A 49 -16.23 7.56 1.97
N PHE A 50 -15.13 6.91 1.58
CA PHE A 50 -14.82 5.55 1.99
C PHE A 50 -14.70 5.44 3.53
N PRO A 51 -15.53 4.63 4.21
CA PRO A 51 -15.56 4.59 5.68
C PRO A 51 -14.24 4.14 6.33
N GLY A 52 -13.44 3.34 5.62
CA GLY A 52 -12.15 2.82 6.08
C GLY A 52 -10.95 3.74 5.84
N LEU A 53 -11.14 4.99 5.42
CA LEU A 53 -10.05 5.89 5.01
C LEU A 53 -8.91 5.99 6.04
N HIS A 54 -9.25 6.19 7.32
CA HIS A 54 -8.21 6.42 8.35
C HIS A 54 -7.38 5.17 8.65
N CYS A 55 -7.99 3.98 8.68
CA CYS A 55 -7.23 2.75 8.89
C CYS A 55 -6.39 2.40 7.67
N HIS A 56 -6.92 2.63 6.46
CA HIS A 56 -6.18 2.44 5.21
C HIS A 56 -4.96 3.36 5.16
N PHE A 57 -5.13 4.66 5.43
CA PHE A 57 -4.03 5.64 5.51
C PHE A 57 -2.91 5.23 6.47
N ALA A 58 -3.26 4.71 7.65
CA ALA A 58 -2.27 4.24 8.62
C ALA A 58 -1.45 3.05 8.07
N GLN A 59 -2.09 2.15 7.33
CA GLN A 59 -1.42 1.01 6.69
C GLN A 59 -0.48 1.46 5.57
N HIS A 60 -0.86 2.44 4.74
CA HIS A 60 0.04 3.05 3.75
C HIS A 60 1.32 3.58 4.40
N ARG A 61 1.19 4.32 5.50
CA ARG A 61 2.34 4.90 6.20
C ARG A 61 3.26 3.82 6.76
N LEU A 62 2.69 2.80 7.38
CA LEU A 62 3.46 1.68 7.92
C LEU A 62 4.19 0.94 6.80
N LEU A 63 3.51 0.63 5.70
CA LEU A 63 4.09 -0.07 4.55
C LEU A 63 5.24 0.74 3.94
N LEU A 64 5.05 2.05 3.71
CA LEU A 64 6.12 2.92 3.21
C LEU A 64 7.33 2.96 4.16
N GLU A 65 7.09 3.03 5.46
CA GLU A 65 8.16 3.00 6.45
C GLU A 65 8.93 1.67 6.37
N GLN A 66 8.23 0.53 6.34
CA GLN A 66 8.87 -0.78 6.22
C GLN A 66 9.62 -0.94 4.89
N ALA A 67 9.05 -0.48 3.78
CA ALA A 67 9.69 -0.54 2.47
C ALA A 67 11.00 0.26 2.43
N ARG A 68 11.04 1.43 3.11
CA ARG A 68 12.23 2.29 3.22
C ARG A 68 13.33 1.74 4.12
N ARG A 69 13.04 0.79 5.01
CA ARG A 69 14.00 0.26 5.99
C ARG A 69 15.04 -0.64 5.32
N THR A 70 16.03 -0.04 4.68
CA THR A 70 17.16 -0.75 4.06
C THR A 70 18.43 -0.68 4.89
N GLY A 71 18.71 0.42 5.60
CA GLY A 71 19.98 0.57 6.32
C GLY A 71 21.21 0.35 5.42
N ALA A 72 22.30 -0.18 5.96
CA ALA A 72 23.48 -0.58 5.19
C ALA A 72 23.39 -2.05 4.73
N MET A 73 22.33 -2.40 3.99
CA MET A 73 22.18 -3.73 3.40
C MET A 73 23.26 -4.00 2.34
N SER A 74 23.76 -5.23 2.28
CA SER A 74 24.50 -5.70 1.11
C SER A 74 23.59 -5.76 -0.13
N PRO A 75 24.14 -5.77 -1.37
CA PRO A 75 23.32 -5.91 -2.56
C PRO A 75 22.40 -7.14 -2.54
N SER A 76 22.92 -8.29 -2.09
CA SER A 76 22.11 -9.51 -1.92
C SER A 76 20.98 -9.37 -0.91
N ALA A 77 21.21 -8.66 0.20
CA ALA A 77 20.19 -8.38 1.20
C ALA A 77 19.14 -7.40 0.68
N LEU A 78 19.56 -6.35 -0.05
CA LEU A 78 18.66 -5.38 -0.68
C LEU A 78 17.79 -6.06 -1.76
N ARG A 79 18.38 -6.94 -2.58
CA ARG A 79 17.64 -7.72 -3.57
C ARG A 79 16.56 -8.58 -2.92
N ARG A 80 16.89 -9.27 -1.83
CA ARG A 80 15.92 -10.05 -1.05
C ARG A 80 14.87 -9.16 -0.39
N HIS A 81 15.26 -8.00 0.12
CA HIS A 81 14.34 -7.03 0.70
C HIS A 81 13.29 -6.59 -0.33
N ILE A 82 13.71 -6.23 -1.55
CA ILE A 82 12.79 -5.86 -2.62
C ILE A 82 11.94 -7.06 -3.06
N GLY A 83 12.59 -8.12 -3.52
CA GLY A 83 11.92 -9.24 -4.22
C GLY A 83 11.13 -10.18 -3.31
N VAL A 84 11.30 -10.09 -1.99
CA VAL A 84 10.55 -10.94 -1.04
C VAL A 84 9.76 -10.06 -0.07
N TYR A 85 10.44 -9.21 0.70
CA TYR A 85 9.78 -8.51 1.79
C TYR A 85 8.84 -7.41 1.30
N VAL A 86 9.32 -6.49 0.46
CA VAL A 86 8.49 -5.44 -0.14
C VAL A 86 7.41 -6.07 -1.02
N ALA A 87 7.75 -7.09 -1.83
CA ALA A 87 6.79 -7.83 -2.64
C ALA A 87 5.62 -8.37 -1.81
N GLN A 88 5.89 -9.04 -0.68
CA GLN A 88 4.87 -9.60 0.21
C GLN A 88 4.00 -8.52 0.87
N LEU A 89 4.60 -7.40 1.29
CA LEU A 89 3.86 -6.29 1.87
C LEU A 89 2.86 -5.71 0.86
N VAL A 90 3.32 -5.48 -0.38
CA VAL A 90 2.47 -4.96 -1.47
C VAL A 90 1.37 -5.94 -1.80
N GLU A 91 1.70 -7.21 -2.06
CA GLU A 91 0.73 -8.24 -2.41
C GLU A 91 -0.36 -8.39 -1.32
N SER A 92 0.06 -8.44 -0.05
CA SER A 92 -0.89 -8.56 1.07
C SER A 92 -1.83 -7.36 1.16
N HIS A 93 -1.32 -6.15 0.91
CA HIS A 93 -2.12 -4.93 0.91
C HIS A 93 -3.15 -4.92 -0.22
N VAL A 94 -2.70 -5.21 -1.45
CA VAL A 94 -3.54 -5.27 -2.65
C VAL A 94 -4.65 -6.31 -2.49
N LEU A 95 -4.31 -7.52 -2.06
CA LEU A 95 -5.28 -8.62 -1.90
C LEU A 95 -6.25 -8.44 -0.73
N THR A 96 -6.11 -7.39 0.07
CA THR A 96 -6.98 -7.14 1.23
C THR A 96 -7.64 -5.77 1.18
N LEU A 97 -6.88 -4.70 1.45
CA LEU A 97 -7.44 -3.35 1.66
C LEU A 97 -7.85 -2.69 0.34
N ASP A 98 -7.02 -2.82 -0.70
CA ASP A 98 -7.31 -2.22 -2.01
C ASP A 98 -8.50 -2.92 -2.66
N GLN A 99 -8.61 -4.26 -2.52
CA GLN A 99 -9.78 -5.00 -2.99
C GLN A 99 -11.08 -4.53 -2.34
N VAL A 100 -11.09 -4.33 -1.01
CA VAL A 100 -12.25 -3.78 -0.29
C VAL A 100 -12.56 -2.37 -0.76
N THR A 101 -11.54 -1.53 -0.92
CA THR A 101 -11.67 -0.14 -1.38
C THR A 101 -12.26 -0.09 -2.80
N ALA A 102 -11.72 -0.89 -3.70
CA ALA A 102 -12.17 -0.96 -5.09
C ALA A 102 -13.60 -1.51 -5.21
N ALA A 103 -13.95 -2.54 -4.44
CA ALA A 103 -15.31 -3.09 -4.41
C ALA A 103 -16.34 -2.07 -3.88
N PHE A 104 -15.98 -1.30 -2.84
CA PHE A 104 -16.82 -0.20 -2.36
C PHE A 104 -17.02 0.89 -3.42
N ILE A 105 -15.94 1.35 -4.05
CA ILE A 105 -15.99 2.39 -5.10
C ILE A 105 -16.81 1.93 -6.31
N ARG A 106 -16.76 0.63 -6.65
CA ARG A 106 -17.61 0.02 -7.70
C ARG A 106 -19.07 -0.18 -7.27
N GLY A 107 -19.41 0.06 -6.01
CA GLY A 107 -20.77 -0.10 -5.48
C GLY A 107 -21.20 -1.56 -5.24
N GLU A 108 -20.24 -2.48 -5.05
CA GLU A 108 -20.55 -3.88 -4.73
C GLU A 108 -21.15 -4.05 -3.33
N PHE A 109 -20.86 -3.09 -2.43
CA PHE A 109 -21.48 -2.91 -1.12
C PHE A 109 -21.38 -1.44 -0.70
N GLY A 110 -22.22 -1.01 0.24
CA GLY A 110 -22.23 0.36 0.74
C GLY A 110 -21.69 0.51 2.16
N ALA A 111 -21.91 1.70 2.72
CA ALA A 111 -21.41 2.08 4.04
C ALA A 111 -22.04 1.26 5.18
N GLU A 112 -23.21 0.67 4.96
CA GLU A 112 -23.91 -0.21 5.91
C GLU A 112 -23.04 -1.38 6.37
N ARG A 113 -22.14 -1.87 5.50
CA ARG A 113 -21.19 -2.94 5.82
C ARG A 113 -20.17 -2.56 6.91
N PHE A 114 -20.00 -1.26 7.16
CA PHE A 114 -19.09 -0.73 8.19
C PHE A 114 -19.81 -0.31 9.47
N GLU A 115 -21.14 -0.35 9.54
CA GLU A 115 -21.90 0.12 10.71
C GLU A 115 -21.54 -0.65 11.98
N GLY A 116 -21.35 -1.97 11.88
CA GLY A 116 -20.92 -2.81 13.01
C GLY A 116 -19.44 -2.65 13.42
N LEU A 117 -18.65 -1.90 12.64
CA LEU A 117 -17.22 -1.67 12.89
C LEU A 117 -16.94 -0.28 13.49
N ARG A 118 -17.94 0.62 13.51
CA ARG A 118 -17.83 1.91 14.18
C ARG A 118 -18.04 1.72 15.67
N LEU A 119 -17.17 2.31 16.48
CA LEU A 119 -17.45 2.44 17.91
C LEU A 119 -18.75 3.25 18.07
N PRO A 120 -19.66 2.84 18.96
CA PRO A 120 -20.85 3.63 19.24
C PRO A 120 -20.41 5.04 19.70
N PRO A 121 -21.15 6.10 19.33
CA PRO A 121 -20.85 7.43 19.83
C PRO A 121 -20.83 7.42 21.35
N GLU A 122 -19.81 8.02 21.97
CA GLU A 122 -19.75 8.17 23.42
C GLU A 122 -21.03 8.88 23.88
N ALA A 123 -21.73 8.27 24.83
CA ALA A 123 -22.87 8.91 25.45
C ALA A 123 -22.40 10.25 26.07
N PRO A 124 -23.17 11.34 25.92
CA PRO A 124 -22.79 12.62 26.51
C PRO A 124 -22.58 12.44 28.01
N ALA A 125 -21.46 12.96 28.52
CA ALA A 125 -21.19 12.97 29.95
C ALA A 125 -22.34 13.68 30.69
N THR A 126 -23.00 12.94 31.58
CA THR A 126 -24.07 13.42 32.47
C THR A 126 -23.56 14.43 33.49
#